data_AF-A0A376DK90-F1
#
_entry.id   AF-A0A376DK90-F1
#
_cell.length_a   1.000
_cell.length_b   1.000
_cell.length_c   1.000
_cell.angle_alpha   90.00
_cell.angle_beta   90.00
_cell.angle_gamma   90.00
#
_symmetry.space_group_name_H-M   'P 1'
#
loop_
_entity.id
_entity.type
_entity.pdbx_description
1 polymer ?
#
loop_
_entity_poly.entity_id
_entity_poly.type
_entity_poly.pdbx_seq_one_letter_code
_entity_poly.pdbx_strand_id
1 'polypeptide(L)'
;MSREIWHVCGLVVQARPQVVTDVAQQLSAMDGTEVAASEPQQGKLVVVMQSEDSDTLLDRIESVRNVAGVLAVSLVYHQQDEQGEDTP
;
A
#
# COMPACT_ATOMS: atom_id res chain seq x y z
N MET A 1 -27.38 -0.58 -11.14
CA MET A 1 -25.94 -0.46 -11.38
C MET A 1 -25.26 -0.68 -10.04
N SER A 2 -24.72 -1.89 -9.84
CA SER A 2 -23.93 -2.25 -8.66
C SER A 2 -22.67 -1.39 -8.68
N ARG A 3 -22.53 -0.51 -7.68
CA ARG A 3 -21.33 0.31 -7.51
C ARG A 3 -20.25 -0.64 -7.00
N GLU A 4 -19.34 -1.05 -7.88
CA GLU A 4 -18.15 -1.81 -7.50
C GLU A 4 -17.33 -0.90 -6.58
N ILE A 5 -17.30 -1.22 -5.29
CA ILE A 5 -16.58 -0.43 -4.29
C ILE A 5 -15.12 -0.86 -4.39
N TRP A 6 -14.32 -0.09 -5.11
CA TRP A 6 -12.90 -0.33 -5.21
C TRP A 6 -12.16 0.49 -4.14
N HIS A 7 -11.43 -0.18 -3.26
CA HIS A 7 -10.62 0.41 -2.22
C HIS A 7 -9.18 0.55 -2.70
N VAL A 8 -8.60 1.72 -2.53
CA VAL A 8 -7.18 1.98 -2.83
C VAL A 8 -6.53 2.63 -1.61
N CYS A 9 -5.34 2.18 -1.23
CA CYS A 9 -4.56 2.80 -0.18
C CYS A 9 -3.08 2.91 -0.54
N GLY A 10 -2.44 3.97 -0.08
CA GLY A 10 -0.98 4.09 -0.08
C GLY A 10 -0.39 3.51 1.21
N LEU A 11 0.81 2.98 1.12
CA LEU A 11 1.58 2.43 2.22
C LEU A 11 3.01 2.91 2.09
N VAL A 12 3.60 3.30 3.21
CA VAL A 12 5.04 3.46 3.32
C VAL A 12 5.58 2.27 4.08
N VAL A 13 6.37 1.44 3.42
CA VAL A 13 7.00 0.27 4.01
C VAL A 13 8.44 0.61 4.31
N GLN A 14 8.82 0.51 5.58
CA GLN A 14 10.19 0.58 6.02
C GLN A 14 10.74 -0.84 6.08
N ALA A 15 11.81 -1.13 5.35
CA ALA A 15 12.51 -2.39 5.33
C ALA A 15 14.00 -2.18 5.62
N ARG A 16 14.74 -3.26 5.85
CA ARG A 16 16.20 -3.19 6.01
C ARG A 16 16.83 -2.83 4.65
N PRO A 17 17.74 -1.83 4.59
CA PRO A 17 18.40 -1.42 3.34
C PRO A 17 18.98 -2.56 2.49
N GLN A 18 19.47 -3.62 3.15
CA GLN A 18 20.08 -4.80 2.53
C GLN A 18 19.11 -5.67 1.72
N VAL A 19 17.80 -5.58 1.99
CA VAL A 19 16.76 -6.44 1.39
C VAL A 19 15.61 -5.62 0.79
N VAL A 20 15.75 -4.29 0.65
CA VAL A 20 14.70 -3.42 0.07
C VAL A 20 14.32 -3.89 -1.31
N THR A 21 15.28 -4.28 -2.14
CA THR A 21 15.04 -4.76 -3.50
C THR A 21 14.25 -6.07 -3.51
N ASP A 22 14.61 -7.02 -2.64
CA ASP A 22 13.89 -8.30 -2.50
C ASP A 22 12.47 -8.11 -1.96
N VAL A 23 12.30 -7.20 -1.00
CA VAL A 23 10.98 -6.81 -0.48
C VAL A 23 10.16 -6.18 -1.59
N ALA A 24 10.72 -5.22 -2.35
CA ALA A 24 10.02 -4.60 -3.48
C ALA A 24 9.53 -5.64 -4.50
N GLN A 25 10.37 -6.61 -4.85
CA GLN A 25 10.00 -7.67 -5.79
C GLN A 25 8.88 -8.56 -5.23
N GLN A 26 8.93 -8.93 -3.96
CA GLN A 26 7.86 -9.71 -3.31
C GLN A 26 6.54 -8.94 -3.30
N LEU A 27 6.58 -7.64 -2.98
CA LEU A 27 5.39 -6.81 -2.94
C LEU A 27 4.78 -6.58 -4.32
N SER A 28 5.60 -6.31 -5.34
CA SER A 28 5.13 -6.19 -6.73
C SER A 28 4.59 -7.49 -7.33
N ALA A 29 4.88 -8.65 -6.72
CA ALA A 29 4.32 -9.93 -7.13
C ALA A 29 2.96 -10.23 -6.47
N MET A 30 2.53 -9.43 -5.50
CA MET A 30 1.21 -9.58 -4.87
C MET A 30 0.13 -8.98 -5.78
N ASP A 31 -0.98 -9.69 -5.95
CA ASP A 31 -2.14 -9.18 -6.70
C ASP A 31 -2.64 -7.86 -6.11
N GLY A 32 -2.93 -6.91 -6.99
CA GLY A 32 -3.43 -5.59 -6.60
C GLY A 32 -2.44 -4.76 -5.79
N THR A 33 -1.13 -5.05 -5.87
CA THR A 33 -0.07 -4.30 -5.18
C THR A 33 0.93 -3.76 -6.19
N GLU A 34 1.30 -2.49 -6.06
CA GLU A 34 2.27 -1.81 -6.90
C GLU A 34 3.29 -1.07 -6.03
N VAL A 35 4.58 -1.24 -6.31
CA VAL A 35 5.64 -0.43 -5.67
C VAL A 35 5.86 0.84 -6.49
N ALA A 36 5.26 1.95 -6.05
CA ALA A 36 5.35 3.24 -6.71
C ALA A 36 6.74 3.89 -6.61
N ALA A 37 7.45 3.67 -5.50
CA ALA A 37 8.82 4.14 -5.33
C ALA A 37 9.63 3.26 -4.37
N SER A 38 10.95 3.24 -4.54
CA SER A 38 11.87 2.58 -3.61
C SER A 38 13.12 3.41 -3.39
N GLU A 39 13.56 3.48 -2.13
CA GLU A 39 14.77 4.17 -1.69
C GLU A 39 15.64 3.19 -0.88
N PRO A 40 16.46 2.35 -1.55
CA PRO A 40 17.23 1.29 -0.89
C PRO A 40 18.17 1.81 0.19
N GLN A 41 18.79 2.98 -0.03
CA GLN A 41 19.70 3.60 0.94
C GLN A 41 19.00 4.00 2.25
N GLN A 42 17.73 4.39 2.17
CA GLN A 42 16.93 4.80 3.33
C GLN A 42 16.09 3.66 3.90
N GLY A 43 16.03 2.50 3.24
CA GLY A 43 15.18 1.40 3.67
C GLY A 43 13.69 1.64 3.39
N LYS A 44 13.32 2.56 2.49
CA LYS A 44 11.94 3.03 2.34
C LYS A 44 11.34 2.58 1.02
N LEU A 45 10.09 2.15 1.05
CA LEU A 45 9.29 1.77 -0.12
C LEU A 45 7.94 2.48 -0.05
N VAL A 46 7.49 3.00 -1.18
CA VAL A 46 6.12 3.52 -1.34
C VAL A 46 5.36 2.51 -2.16
N VAL A 47 4.26 2.01 -1.60
CA VAL A 47 3.47 0.92 -2.15
C VAL A 47 2.02 1.38 -2.24
N VAL A 48 1.35 1.06 -3.35
CA VAL A 48 -0.07 1.30 -3.56
C VAL A 48 -0.75 -0.06 -3.61
N MET A 49 -1.83 -0.23 -2.85
CA MET A 49 -2.63 -1.44 -2.86
C MET A 49 -4.06 -1.14 -3.20
N GLN A 50 -4.71 -2.08 -3.87
CA GLN A 50 -6.10 -1.97 -4.25
C GLN A 50 -6.86 -3.30 -4.15
N SER A 51 -8.14 -3.23 -3.80
CA SER A 51 -9.03 -4.40 -3.67
C SER A 51 -10.50 -4.00 -3.80
N GLU A 52 -11.35 -4.94 -4.23
CA GLU A 52 -12.82 -4.80 -4.23
C GLU A 52 -13.43 -4.93 -2.83
N ASP A 53 -12.63 -5.37 -1.87
CA ASP A 53 -13.06 -5.67 -0.51
C ASP A 53 -12.06 -5.10 0.50
N SER A 54 -12.60 -4.37 1.49
CA SER A 54 -11.82 -3.71 2.54
C SER A 54 -11.11 -4.70 3.45
N ASP A 55 -11.74 -5.84 3.73
CA ASP A 55 -11.18 -6.89 4.59
C ASP A 55 -9.95 -7.52 3.90
N THR A 56 -10.09 -7.85 2.63
CA THR A 56 -9.01 -8.34 1.76
C THR A 56 -7.86 -7.34 1.66
N LEU A 57 -8.16 -6.04 1.59
CA LEU A 57 -7.13 -5.00 1.59
C LEU A 57 -6.37 -4.98 2.93
N LEU A 58 -7.08 -5.08 4.05
CA LEU A 58 -6.48 -5.14 5.38
C LEU A 58 -5.59 -6.38 5.55
N ASP A 59 -6.07 -7.56 5.15
CA ASP A 59 -5.31 -8.82 5.18
C ASP A 59 -4.01 -8.74 4.34
N ARG A 60 -4.06 -8.03 3.20
CA ARG A 60 -2.86 -7.77 2.39
C ARG A 60 -1.87 -6.85 3.09
N ILE A 61 -2.35 -5.77 3.71
CA ILE A 61 -1.51 -4.89 4.54
C ILE A 61 -0.86 -5.71 5.66
N GLU A 62 -1.62 -6.64 6.26
CA GLU A 62 -1.12 -7.55 7.26
C GLU A 62 -0.10 -8.57 6.73
N SER A 63 -0.23 -8.98 5.48
CA SER A 63 0.75 -9.82 4.82
C SER A 63 2.06 -9.06 4.59
N VAL A 64 2.00 -7.78 4.20
CA VAL A 64 3.18 -6.94 3.97
C VAL A 64 4.00 -6.69 5.23
N ARG A 65 3.34 -6.41 6.36
CA ARG A 65 4.05 -6.28 7.65
C ARG A 65 4.79 -7.56 8.08
N ASN A 66 4.36 -8.72 7.57
CA ASN A 66 4.96 -10.02 7.86
C ASN A 66 6.04 -10.44 6.85
N VAL A 67 6.28 -9.66 5.79
CA VAL A 67 7.35 -9.95 4.83
C VAL A 67 8.71 -9.85 5.52
N ALA A 68 9.55 -10.86 5.31
CA ALA A 68 10.88 -10.91 5.90
C ALA A 68 11.71 -9.70 5.48
N GLY A 69 12.20 -8.94 6.46
CA GLY A 69 12.99 -7.73 6.22
C GLY A 69 12.20 -6.43 6.34
N VAL A 70 10.88 -6.48 6.42
CA VAL A 70 10.04 -5.33 6.78
C VAL A 70 10.21 -5.03 8.27
N LEU A 71 10.36 -3.74 8.58
CA LEU A 71 10.55 -3.17 9.91
C LEU A 71 9.29 -2.45 10.38
N ALA A 72 8.62 -1.74 9.48
CA ALA A 72 7.37 -1.04 9.76
C ALA A 72 6.56 -0.87 8.48
N VAL A 73 5.24 -0.74 8.63
CA VAL A 73 4.31 -0.38 7.57
C VAL A 73 3.45 0.75 8.09
N SER A 74 3.42 1.86 7.37
CA SER A 74 2.58 3.02 7.68
C SER A 74 1.53 3.16 6.60
N LEU A 75 0.26 3.02 6.99
CA LEU A 75 -0.87 3.27 6.10
C LEU A 75 -0.99 4.76 5.82
N VAL A 76 -0.88 5.11 4.54
CA VAL A 76 -1.16 6.45 4.02
C VAL A 76 -2.46 6.37 3.25
N TYR A 77 -3.55 6.60 3.97
CA TYR A 77 -4.87 6.71 3.37
C TYR A 77 -5.08 8.14 2.89
N HIS A 78 -5.22 8.34 1.58
CA HIS A 78 -5.58 9.63 0.98
C HIS A 78 -7.07 9.55 0.57
N GLN A 79 -7.98 9.81 1.50
CA GLN A 79 -9.39 10.01 1.18
C GLN A 79 -9.54 11.44 0.62
N GLN A 80 -9.72 11.59 -0.69
CA GLN A 80 -10.29 12.81 -1.27
C GLN A 80 -11.72 12.52 -1.70
N ASP A 81 -12.63 12.58 -0.73
CA ASP A 81 -14.03 12.88 -0.98
C ASP A 81 -14.51 13.76 0.19
N GLU A 82 -13.97 14.97 0.26
CA GLU A 82 -14.78 16.11 0.64
C GLU A 82 -15.20 16.74 -0.69
N GLN A 83 -16.26 16.22 -1.31
CA GLN A 83 -17.08 17.04 -2.20
C GLN A 83 -17.65 18.13 -1.29
N GLY A 84 -16.83 19.16 -1.03
CA GLY A 84 -17.22 20.37 -0.33
C GLY A 84 -18.26 21.05 -1.19
N GLU A 85 -19.51 20.69 -0.92
CA GLU A 85 -20.70 21.53 -0.96
C GLU A 85 -20.60 22.64 -2.02
N ASP A 86 -20.99 22.32 -3.26
CA ASP A 86 -21.54 23.34 -4.14
C ASP A 86 -22.78 23.89 -3.45
N THR A 87 -22.75 25.16 -3.03
CA THR A 87 -23.86 26.14 -2.99
C THR A 87 -23.46 27.35 -2.12
N PRO A 88 -23.82 28.61 -2.43
CA PRO A 88 -24.61 29.14 -3.56
C PRO A 88 -23.88 30.11 -4.50
#